data_AF-A0A946ZK67-F1
#
_entry.id   AF-A0A946ZK67-F1
#
_cell.length_a   1.000
_cell.length_b   1.000
_cell.length_c   1.000
_cell.angle_alpha   90.00
_cell.angle_beta   90.00
_cell.angle_gamma   90.00
#
_symmetry.space_group_name_H-M   'P 1'
#
loop_
_entity.id
_entity.type
_entity.pdbx_description
1 polymer ?
#
loop_
_entity_poly.entity_id
_entity_poly.type
_entity_poly.pdbx_seq_one_letter_code
_entity_poly.pdbx_strand_id
1 'polypeptide(L)'
;MQSVNRIIFFVLALSFFQNGRAQDKVKTFYDSGNLKTEGIIKNGKRSSDWSYYFEDGNLRAIEKYRSGFIVQKKEYFESGELKV
;
A
#
# COMPACT_ATOMS: atom_id res chain seq x y z
N MET A 1 21.19 -5.74 28.10
CA MET A 1 20.03 -4.85 28.38
C MET A 1 19.63 -4.20 27.05
N GLN A 2 18.79 -4.85 26.25
CA GLN A 2 18.45 -4.45 24.87
C GLN A 2 16.92 -4.44 24.71
N SER A 3 16.25 -3.41 25.26
CA SER A 3 14.78 -3.29 25.18
C SER A 3 14.31 -1.84 25.23
N VAL A 4 14.73 -0.97 24.30
CA VAL A 4 14.14 0.40 24.23
C VAL A 4 13.73 0.83 22.81
N ASN A 5 14.19 0.16 21.74
CA ASN A 5 13.90 0.59 20.36
C ASN A 5 12.54 0.15 19.76
N ARG A 6 11.64 -0.46 20.54
CA ARG A 6 10.32 -0.88 20.03
C ARG A 6 9.19 0.13 20.27
N ILE A 7 9.32 0.99 21.28
CA ILE A 7 8.22 1.87 21.71
C ILE A 7 8.30 3.24 21.02
N ILE A 8 9.50 3.75 20.75
CA ILE A 8 9.70 5.08 20.14
C ILE A 8 9.14 5.12 18.69
N PHE A 9 9.21 4.00 17.95
CA PHE A 9 8.58 3.89 16.63
C PHE A 9 7.04 3.93 16.66
N PHE A 10 6.43 3.46 17.75
CA PHE A 10 4.97 3.47 17.89
C PHE A 10 4.42 4.85 18.27
N VAL A 11 5.15 5.61 19.09
CA VAL A 11 4.69 6.93 19.55
C VAL A 11 4.84 8.01 18.47
N LEU A 12 5.90 7.96 17.64
CA LEU A 12 6.04 8.87 16.49
C LEU A 12 5.02 8.59 15.36
N ALA A 13 4.50 7.37 15.26
CA ALA A 13 3.44 7.01 14.32
C ALA A 13 2.06 7.59 14.69
N LEU A 14 1.79 7.82 15.99
CA LEU A 14 0.54 8.42 16.46
C LEU A 14 0.49 9.94 16.25
N SER A 15 1.62 10.65 16.32
CA SER A 15 1.66 12.11 16.26
C SER A 15 1.41 12.70 14.85
N PHE A 16 1.48 11.88 13.80
CA PHE A 16 1.11 12.31 12.43
C PHE A 16 -0.39 12.23 12.13
N PHE A 17 -1.23 11.71 13.05
CA PHE A 17 -2.67 11.58 12.83
C PHE A 17 -3.46 12.88 12.98
N GLN A 18 -2.87 13.93 13.56
CA GLN A 18 -3.57 15.18 13.80
C GLN A 18 -3.09 16.27 12.86
N ASN A 19 -3.43 16.16 11.57
CA ASN A 19 -3.66 17.32 10.69
C ASN A 19 -4.38 16.90 9.41
N GLY A 20 -5.70 16.68 9.54
CA GLY A 20 -6.70 17.16 8.60
C GLY A 20 -6.59 16.79 7.12
N ARG A 21 -6.50 15.50 6.77
CA ARG A 21 -7.19 14.89 5.61
C ARG A 21 -7.32 13.39 5.92
N ALA A 22 -8.52 12.92 6.27
CA ALA A 22 -8.78 11.49 6.39
C ALA A 22 -8.36 10.82 5.06
N GLN A 23 -7.34 9.98 5.15
CA GLN A 23 -6.87 9.15 4.04
C GLN A 23 -7.32 7.74 4.39
N ASP A 24 -8.21 7.19 3.58
CA ASP A 24 -8.73 5.86 3.80
C ASP A 24 -7.73 4.86 3.24
N LYS A 25 -7.15 4.05 4.12
CA LYS A 25 -6.35 2.90 3.71
C LYS A 25 -7.29 1.80 3.27
N VAL A 26 -7.13 1.33 2.04
CA VAL A 26 -7.97 0.28 1.46
C VAL A 26 -7.14 -0.98 1.34
N LYS A 27 -7.72 -2.11 1.75
CA LYS A 27 -7.23 -3.46 1.49
C LYS A 27 -8.36 -4.31 0.95
N THR A 28 -8.08 -5.09 -0.08
CA THR A 28 -8.98 -6.13 -0.59
C THR A 28 -8.27 -7.47 -0.55
N PHE A 29 -9.04 -8.54 -0.48
CA PHE A 29 -8.55 -9.89 -0.29
C PHE A 29 -9.14 -10.82 -1.35
N TYR A 30 -8.44 -11.92 -1.64
CA TYR A 30 -8.98 -13.06 -2.36
C TYR A 30 -9.93 -13.86 -1.46
N ASP A 31 -10.70 -14.77 -2.05
CA ASP A 31 -11.60 -15.66 -1.29
C ASP A 31 -10.85 -16.56 -0.31
N SER A 32 -9.58 -16.86 -0.62
CA SER A 32 -8.63 -17.54 0.27
C SER A 32 -8.21 -16.71 1.50
N GLY A 33 -8.54 -15.42 1.53
CA GLY A 33 -8.12 -14.48 2.58
C GLY A 33 -6.77 -13.81 2.33
N ASN A 34 -6.08 -14.17 1.25
CA ASN A 34 -4.79 -13.56 0.90
C ASN A 34 -4.97 -12.12 0.39
N LEU A 35 -4.00 -11.25 0.67
CA LEU A 35 -4.04 -9.85 0.26
C LEU A 35 -4.05 -9.76 -1.27
N LYS A 36 -5.02 -9.04 -1.82
CA LYS A 36 -5.21 -8.87 -3.26
C LYS A 36 -4.78 -7.48 -3.74
N THR A 37 -5.13 -6.46 -2.99
CA THR A 37 -4.77 -5.07 -3.32
C THR A 37 -4.68 -4.25 -2.04
N GLU A 38 -3.72 -3.33 -1.99
CA GLU A 38 -3.71 -2.28 -0.98
C GLU A 38 -3.32 -0.92 -1.57
N GLY A 39 -3.83 0.14 -0.95
CA GLY A 39 -3.55 1.50 -1.39
C GLY A 39 -4.23 2.54 -0.52
N ILE A 40 -4.11 3.79 -0.94
CA ILE A 40 -4.70 4.94 -0.24
C ILE A 40 -5.75 5.60 -1.13
N ILE A 41 -6.91 5.88 -0.56
CA ILE A 41 -7.93 6.75 -1.13
C ILE A 41 -7.90 8.09 -0.38
N LYS A 42 -7.88 9.18 -1.15
CA LYS A 42 -7.93 10.55 -0.65
C LYS A 42 -9.02 11.30 -1.39
N ASN A 43 -10.00 11.83 -0.66
CA ASN A 43 -11.17 12.52 -1.21
C ASN A 43 -11.91 11.68 -2.28
N GLY A 44 -12.10 10.38 -2.02
CA GLY A 44 -12.77 9.47 -2.95
C GLY A 44 -11.96 9.05 -4.18
N LYS A 45 -10.69 9.47 -4.32
CA LYS A 45 -9.81 9.10 -5.44
C LYS A 45 -8.59 8.32 -4.97
N ARG A 46 -8.12 7.37 -5.78
CA ARG A 46 -6.84 6.68 -5.58
C ARG A 46 -5.69 7.70 -5.49
N SER A 47 -4.82 7.50 -4.52
CA SER A 47 -3.68 8.37 -4.23
C SER A 47 -2.46 7.53 -3.84
N SER A 48 -1.26 8.04 -4.14
CA SER A 48 0.02 7.39 -3.85
C SER A 48 0.19 6.07 -4.63
N ASP A 49 0.82 5.07 -4.02
CA ASP A 49 1.12 3.80 -4.67
C ASP A 49 0.01 2.80 -4.33
N TRP A 50 -0.44 2.09 -5.35
CA TRP A 50 -1.39 0.99 -5.26
C TRP A 50 -0.67 -0.29 -5.62
N SER A 51 -0.63 -1.23 -4.68
CA SER A 51 0.02 -2.51 -4.85
C SER A 51 -1.03 -3.58 -5.08
N TYR A 52 -0.80 -4.42 -6.07
CA TYR A 52 -1.62 -5.57 -6.42
C TYR A 52 -0.78 -6.82 -6.28
N TYR A 53 -1.38 -7.89 -5.76
CA TYR A 53 -0.68 -9.13 -5.45
C TYR A 53 -1.34 -10.30 -6.17
N PHE A 54 -0.54 -11.31 -6.50
CA PHE A 54 -1.01 -12.65 -6.83
C PHE A 54 -1.57 -13.34 -5.59
N GLU A 55 -2.30 -14.42 -5.79
CA GLU A 55 -2.93 -15.14 -4.68
C GLU A 55 -1.90 -15.81 -3.75
N ASP A 56 -0.71 -16.10 -4.23
CA ASP A 56 0.44 -16.58 -3.44
C ASP A 56 1.09 -15.47 -2.58
N GLY A 57 0.63 -14.22 -2.71
CA GLY A 57 1.16 -13.04 -2.01
C GLY A 57 2.29 -12.31 -2.75
N ASN A 58 2.73 -12.80 -3.90
CA ASN A 58 3.77 -12.13 -4.70
C ASN A 58 3.24 -10.85 -5.33
N LEU A 59 4.12 -9.86 -5.49
CA LEU A 59 3.75 -8.59 -6.11
C LEU A 59 3.42 -8.80 -7.59
N ARG A 60 2.22 -8.41 -7.99
CA ARG A 60 1.73 -8.48 -9.37
C ARG A 60 1.84 -7.15 -10.09
N ALA A 61 1.53 -6.04 -9.42
CA ALA A 61 1.64 -4.73 -10.04
C ALA A 61 1.77 -3.62 -9.00
N ILE A 62 2.40 -2.52 -9.41
CA ILE A 62 2.38 -1.25 -8.69
C ILE A 62 1.89 -0.16 -9.63
N GLU A 63 0.88 0.59 -9.20
CA GLU A 63 0.38 1.77 -9.89
C GLU A 63 0.60 3.01 -9.01
N LYS A 64 1.26 4.02 -9.56
CA LYS A 64 1.47 5.30 -8.87
C LYS A 64 0.45 6.31 -9.35
N TYR A 65 -0.29 6.90 -8.41
CA TYR A 65 -1.31 7.91 -8.66
C TYR A 65 -0.85 9.30 -8.22
N ARG A 66 -1.00 10.29 -9.11
CA ARG A 66 -0.84 11.72 -8.81
C ARG A 66 -2.11 12.46 -9.25
N SER A 67 -2.72 13.19 -8.33
CA SER A 67 -3.98 13.93 -8.56
C SER A 67 -5.14 13.07 -9.09
N GLY A 68 -5.13 11.77 -8.75
CA GLY A 68 -6.14 10.80 -9.20
C GLY A 68 -5.83 10.11 -10.53
N PHE A 69 -4.70 10.43 -11.18
CA PHE A 69 -4.29 9.82 -12.45
C PHE A 69 -3.07 8.91 -12.26
N ILE A 70 -3.04 7.79 -12.99
CA ILE A 70 -1.87 6.91 -13.03
C ILE A 70 -0.74 7.63 -13.75
N VAL A 71 0.39 7.82 -13.06
CA VAL A 71 1.61 8.40 -13.63
C VAL A 71 2.68 7.35 -13.92
N GLN A 72 2.58 6.18 -13.28
CA GLN A 72 3.49 5.07 -13.51
C GLN A 72 2.77 3.77 -13.22
N LYS A 73 3.03 2.75 -14.04
CA LYS A 73 2.58 1.39 -13.83
C LYS A 73 3.76 0.45 -14.02
N LYS A 74 3.91 -0.52 -13.10
CA LYS A 74 4.83 -1.64 -13.21
C LYS A 74 4.03 -2.92 -13.03
N GLU A 75 4.19 -3.87 -13.92
CA GLU A 75 3.59 -5.20 -13.81
C GLU A 75 4.69 -6.23 -13.66
N TYR A 76 4.40 -7.30 -12.95
CA TYR A 76 5.33 -8.38 -12.65
C TYR A 76 4.68 -9.71 -13.02
N PHE A 77 5.48 -10.66 -13.48
CA PHE A 77 5.06 -12.05 -13.62
C PHE A 77 5.03 -12.74 -12.24
N GLU A 78 4.40 -13.91 -12.15
CA GLU A 78 4.43 -14.73 -10.93
C GLU A 78 5.86 -15.11 -10.52
N SER A 79 6.80 -15.16 -11.47
CA SER A 79 8.23 -15.32 -11.19
C SER A 79 8.88 -14.14 -10.46
N GLY A 80 8.18 -13.01 -10.33
CA GLY A 80 8.70 -11.75 -9.80
C GLY A 80 9.45 -10.88 -10.81
N GLU A 81 9.59 -11.35 -12.06
CA GLU A 81 10.23 -10.58 -13.12
C GLU A 81 9.35 -9.41 -13.57
N LEU A 82 9.96 -8.24 -13.76
CA LEU A 82 9.28 -7.07 -14.29
C LEU A 82 8.85 -7.34 -15.74
N LYS A 83 7.55 -7.19 -15.99
CA LYS A 83 6.99 -7.22 -17.34
C LYS A 83 7.30 -5.89 -18.02
N VAL A 84 8.26 -5.92 -18.94
CA VAL A 84 8.76 -4.77 -19.71
C VAL A 84 7.82 -4.44 -20.86
#